data_AF-A0A967WY31-F1
#
_entry.id   AF-A0A967WY31-F1
#
_cell.length_a   1.000
_cell.length_b   1.000
_cell.length_c   1.000
_cell.angle_alpha   90.00
_cell.angle_beta   90.00
_cell.angle_gamma   90.00
#
_symmetry.space_group_name_H-M   'P 1'
#
loop_
_entity.id
_entity.type
_entity.pdbx_description
1 polymer ?
#
loop_
_entity_poly.entity_id
_entity_poly.type
_entity_poly.pdbx_seq_one_letter_code
_entity_poly.pdbx_strand_id
1 'polypeptide(L)' 'MDAHHVASQLGLYAFDGQTRRMRLSAILPDLIVEQALAASVFELLVADEVGEDTPPSEDQQRIMHDLDPAGLILGR' A
#
# COMPACT_ATOMS: atom_id res chain seq x y z
N MET A 1 5.55 -17.18 -9.21
CA MET A 1 5.49 -15.70 -9.17
C MET A 1 6.27 -15.29 -7.95
N ASP A 2 7.37 -14.59 -8.12
CA ASP A 2 8.03 -13.95 -6.98
C ASP A 2 7.12 -12.81 -6.50
N ALA A 3 6.89 -12.71 -5.20
CA ALA A 3 6.09 -11.64 -4.65
C ALA A 3 6.86 -10.33 -4.84
N HIS A 4 6.34 -9.44 -5.70
CA HIS A 4 6.98 -8.16 -5.97
C HIS A 4 6.58 -7.09 -4.97
N HIS A 5 5.30 -7.09 -4.55
CA HIS A 5 4.75 -6.06 -3.66
C HIS A 5 3.68 -6.63 -2.71
N VAL A 6 3.46 -5.94 -1.61
CA VAL A 6 2.32 -6.13 -0.70
C VAL A 6 1.61 -4.79 -0.57
N ALA A 7 0.29 -4.76 -0.74
CA ALA A 7 -0.54 -3.58 -0.47
C ALA A 7 -1.41 -3.84 0.75
N SER A 8 -1.54 -2.85 1.62
CA SER A 8 -2.36 -2.92 2.84
C SER A 8 -3.10 -1.61 3.05
N GLN A 9 -3.90 -1.54 4.13
CA GLN A 9 -4.53 -0.30 4.58
C GLN A 9 -3.53 0.75 5.11
N LEU A 10 -2.26 0.39 5.29
CA LEU A 10 -1.23 1.30 5.81
C LEU A 10 -0.26 1.81 4.73
N GLY A 11 -0.18 1.13 3.59
CA GLY A 11 0.81 1.47 2.57
C GLY A 11 1.16 0.32 1.62
N LEU A 12 2.13 0.62 0.77
CA LEU A 12 2.73 -0.28 -0.20
C LEU A 12 4.12 -0.71 0.28
N TYR A 13 4.39 -1.99 0.17
CA TYR A 13 5.65 -2.61 0.52
C TYR A 13 6.25 -3.31 -0.69
N ALA A 14 7.55 -3.23 -0.80
CA ALA A 14 8.36 -4.00 -1.74
C ALA A 14 9.29 -4.93 -0.94
N PHE A 15 10.14 -5.67 -1.67
CA PHE A 15 11.18 -6.49 -1.07
C PHE A 15 12.55 -5.98 -1.50
N ASP A 16 13.48 -5.93 -0.56
CA ASP A 16 14.88 -5.61 -0.85
C ASP A 16 15.47 -6.64 -1.83
N GLY A 17 16.16 -6.17 -2.87
CA GLY A 17 16.60 -7.00 -3.99
C GLY A 17 17.68 -8.03 -3.62
N GLN A 18 18.43 -7.81 -2.53
CA GLN A 18 19.51 -8.69 -2.10
C GLN A 18 19.08 -9.63 -0.98
N THR A 19 18.42 -9.08 0.04
CA THR A 19 18.05 -9.78 1.28
C THR A 19 16.63 -10.33 1.27
N ARG A 20 15.79 -9.88 0.32
CA ARG A 20 14.34 -10.18 0.25
C ARG A 20 13.57 -9.81 1.51
N ARG A 21 14.12 -8.93 2.35
CA ARG A 21 13.41 -8.37 3.50
C ARG A 21 12.34 -7.40 3.02
N MET A 22 11.22 -7.35 3.72
CA MET A 22 10.16 -6.38 3.43
C MET A 22 10.64 -4.96 3.66
N ARG A 23 10.29 -4.05 2.75
CA ARG A 23 10.64 -2.64 2.77
C ARG A 23 9.41 -1.78 2.47
N LEU A 24 9.09 -0.82 3.33
CA LEU A 24 8.06 0.18 3.09
C LEU A 24 8.48 1.10 1.94
N SER A 25 7.67 1.20 0.89
CA SER A 25 7.95 2.03 -0.29
C SER A 25 7.06 3.26 -0.39
N ALA A 26 5.81 3.16 0.06
CA ALA A 26 4.89 4.29 0.09
C ALA A 26 3.87 4.15 1.22
N ILE A 27 3.40 5.28 1.71
CA ILE A 27 2.34 5.39 2.72
C ILE A 27 1.06 5.89 2.02
N LEU A 28 -0.11 5.41 2.44
CA LEU A 28 -1.38 5.94 1.95
C LEU A 28 -1.64 7.36 2.50
N PRO A 29 -2.48 8.18 1.85
CA PRO A 29 -2.82 9.51 2.34
C PRO A 29 -3.21 9.54 3.82
N ASP A 30 -2.83 10.62 4.50
CA ASP A 30 -3.09 10.89 5.93
C ASP A 30 -2.43 9.93 6.95
N LEU A 31 -1.54 9.04 6.51
CA LEU A 31 -0.78 8.14 7.38
C LEU A 31 0.70 8.56 7.49
N ILE A 32 1.41 8.00 8.48
CA ILE A 32 2.84 8.23 8.70
C ILE A 32 3.62 6.92 8.83
N VAL A 33 4.93 6.96 8.53
CA VAL A 33 5.84 5.80 8.57
C VAL A 33 5.80 5.08 9.92
N GLU A 34 5.72 5.83 11.02
CA GLU A 34 5.70 5.32 12.38
C GLU A 34 4.51 4.39 12.64
N GLN A 35 3.35 4.63 12.01
CA GLN A 35 2.18 3.77 12.15
C GLN A 35 2.44 2.39 11.50
N ALA A 36 3.06 2.37 10.33
CA ALA A 36 3.43 1.12 9.64
C ALA A 36 4.49 0.33 10.43
N LEU A 37 5.48 1.02 11.00
CA LEU A 37 6.48 0.40 11.87
C LEU A 37 5.85 -0.19 13.13
N ALA A 38 4.96 0.56 13.81
CA ALA A 38 4.30 0.10 15.03
C ALA A 38 3.35 -1.09 14.80
N ALA A 39 2.74 -1.19 13.62
CA ALA A 39 1.88 -2.31 13.23
C ALA A 39 2.66 -3.56 12.79
N SER A 40 3.99 -3.47 12.61
CA SER A 40 4.82 -4.56 12.13
C SER A 40 5.47 -5.33 13.29
N VAL A 41 5.22 -6.65 13.34
CA VAL A 41 5.77 -7.55 14.37
C VAL A 41 7.22 -8.00 14.10
N PHE A 42 7.82 -7.48 13.03
CA PHE A 42 9.20 -7.74 12.61
C PHE A 42 9.85 -6.42 12.19
N GLU A 43 11.18 -6.41 12.12
CA GLU A 43 11.91 -5.25 11.62
C GLU A 43 11.62 -5.02 10.13
N LEU A 44 10.88 -3.95 9.87
CA LEU A 44 10.50 -3.46 8.57
C LEU A 44 11.56 -2.46 8.07
N LEU A 45 12.15 -2.73 6.90
CA LEU A 45 13.03 -1.77 6.26
C LEU A 45 12.22 -0.57 5.76
N VAL A 46 12.83 0.60 5.72
CA VAL A 46 12.21 1.83 5.17
C VAL A 46 13.03 2.27 3.96
N ALA A 47 12.35 2.64 2.87
CA ALA A 47 13.01 3.22 1.71
C ALA A 47 13.71 4.55 2.07
N ASP A 48 14.80 4.87 1.39
CA ASP A 48 15.49 6.17 1.55
C ASP A 48 14.53 7.35 1.30
N GLU A 49 13.59 7.17 0.37
CA GLU A 49 12.48 8.06 0.12
C GLU A 49 11.18 7.24 0.17
N VAL A 50 10.33 7.54 1.14
CA VAL A 50 8.98 6.98 1.24
C VAL A 50 8.03 7.92 0.52
N GLY A 51 7.44 7.44 -0.57
CA GLY A 51 6.44 8.19 -1.31
C GLY A 51 5.09 8.25 -0.58
N GLU A 52 4.22 9.14 -1.04
CA GLU A 52 2.79 9.10 -0.75
C GLU A 52 2.08 8.45 -1.95
N ASP A 53 1.19 7.49 -1.70
CA ASP A 53 0.41 6.86 -2.76
C ASP A 53 -0.58 7.85 -3.37
N THR A 54 -0.67 7.87 -4.70
CA THR A 54 -1.54 8.83 -5.40
C THR A 54 -2.99 8.36 -5.33
N PRO A 55 -3.94 9.20 -4.89
CA PRO A 55 -5.35 8.85 -4.92
C PRO A 55 -5.83 8.45 -6.33
N PRO A 56 -6.80 7.52 -6.45
CA PRO A 56 -7.36 7.13 -7.74
C PRO A 56 -7.97 8.31 -8.49
N SER A 57 -7.82 8.35 -9.82
CA SER A 57 -8.45 9.37 -10.66
C SER A 57 -9.97 9.19 -10.74
N GLU A 58 -10.70 10.24 -11.16
CA GLU A 58 -12.16 10.17 -11.32
C GLU A 58 -12.61 9.03 -12.26
N ASP A 59 -11.87 8.81 -13.36
CA ASP A 59 -12.16 7.72 -14.29
C ASP A 59 -11.94 6.34 -13.65
N GLN A 60 -10.89 6.19 -12.83
CA GLN A 60 -10.63 4.95 -12.09
C GLN A 60 -11.70 4.70 -11.03
N GLN A 61 -12.13 5.75 -10.33
CA GLN A 61 -13.24 5.66 -9.36
C GLN A 61 -14.53 5.24 -10.05
N ARG A 62 -14.88 5.84 -11.20
CA ARG A 62 -16.05 5.44 -12.00
C ARG A 62 -15.98 3.97 -12.40
N ILE A 63 -14.84 3.53 -12.96
CA ILE A 63 -14.64 2.13 -13.34
C ILE A 63 -14.83 1.20 -12.13
N MET A 64 -14.33 1.58 -10.96
CA MET A 64 -14.45 0.74 -9.77
C MET A 64 -15.91 0.63 -9.30
N HIS A 65 -16.69 1.70 -9.36
CA HIS A 65 -18.13 1.66 -9.07
C HIS A 65 -18.92 0.80 -10.08
N ASP A 66 -18.54 0.83 -11.35
CA ASP A 66 -19.16 -0.02 -12.37
C ASP A 66 -18.84 -1.52 -12.15
N LEU A 67 -17.64 -1.82 -11.67
CA LEU A 67 -17.18 -3.17 -11.39
C LEU A 67 -17.71 -3.74 -10.05
N ASP A 68 -18.00 -2.89 -9.07
CA ASP A 68 -18.54 -3.27 -7.77
C ASP A 68 -19.94 -2.68 -7.52
N PRO A 69 -20.96 -3.03 -8.35
CA PRO A 69 -22.30 -2.46 -8.23
C PRO A 69 -23.02 -2.86 -6.93
N ALA A 70 -22.55 -3.92 -6.27
CA ALA A 70 -23.09 -4.39 -4.99
C ALA A 70 -22.39 -3.74 -3.78
N GLY A 71 -21.30 -2.99 -3.98
CA GLY A 71 -20.54 -2.33 -2.92
C GLY A 71 -19.87 -3.30 -1.94
N LEU A 72 -19.43 -4.46 -2.43
CA LEU A 72 -18.79 -5.48 -1.59
C LEU A 72 -17.38 -5.08 -1.15
N ILE A 73 -16.69 -4.30 -1.98
CA ILE A 73 -15.31 -3.84 -1.75
C ILE A 73 -15.29 -2.36 -1.37
N LEU A 74 -16.02 -1.52 -2.11
CA LEU A 74 -16.07 -0.08 -1.84
C LEU A 74 -16.96 0.29 -0.63
N GLY A 75 -17.81 -0.63 -0.18
CA GLY A 75 -18.85 -0.34 0.82
C GLY A 75 -20.06 0.37 0.20
N ARG A 76 -21.02 0.74 1.07
CA ARG A 76 -22.20 1.54 0.70
C ARG A 76 -22.05 2.98 1.19
#